data_AF-V9IHV6-F1
#
_entry.id   AF-V9IHV6-F1
#
_cell.length_a   1.000
_cell.length_b   1.000
_cell.length_c   1.000
_cell.angle_alpha   90.00
_cell.angle_beta   90.00
_cell.angle_gamma   90.00
#
_symmetry.space_group_name_H-M   'P 1'
#
loop_
_entity.id
_entity.type
_entity.pdbx_description
1 polymer ?
#
loop_
_entity_poly.entity_id
_entity_poly.type
_entity_poly.pdbx_seq_one_letter_code
_entity_poly.pdbx_strand_id
1 'polypeptide(L)'
;MIQNLPACPEDEGAILSDMCSKIASLTVKQVEDNELFDFRAFRLDWFRLQAYMSIAKCNMNLADNRELAAFMDTVIFHTKMVDNLDEMLVETSDLSIFCFYSKVFEDQFHMCLEFPAQNRYIVAFPLICSHFQSCTHELCPEERHHIRERSLSVVNMFLDEMAKEAKNIITTICDEQCNMSDKLLPKHCALLISQVVNRKKKDKNKKNMYEIHKPGIESYRKTREELTTMDKLHMALTELCYAINYCPTINVWEYTFAPREYLHQHLESRFARALVGMVMYNSDTSEIAKPSELFVSVRSYMNVLQTVENYVHIDITRVFNNALLQQTQELDSHGDKTIAALYTQWYSDVLLRRVSAGNICYSSNQRAFVSLSVEGAIPFNAEEFSDINELRALAELIGPYGMKMLNENLMWHIASQVQQLKKLVAGTKTFLLH
;
A
#
# COMPACT_ATOMS: atom_id res chain seq x y z
N MET A 1 -44.07 16.59 -40.56
CA MET A 1 -42.98 17.03 -41.46
C MET A 1 -42.97 16.22 -42.76
N ILE A 2 -42.77 14.90 -42.74
CA ILE A 2 -42.65 14.08 -43.97
C ILE A 2 -43.91 14.12 -44.86
N GLN A 3 -45.12 14.11 -44.27
CA GLN A 3 -46.38 14.22 -45.01
C GLN A 3 -46.62 15.58 -45.69
N ASN A 4 -45.81 16.59 -45.36
CA ASN A 4 -45.93 17.95 -45.92
C ASN A 4 -44.85 18.25 -46.97
N LEU A 5 -44.00 17.28 -47.34
CA LEU A 5 -42.96 17.45 -48.34
C LEU A 5 -43.56 17.39 -49.75
N PRO A 6 -43.41 18.42 -50.60
CA PRO A 6 -43.88 18.37 -51.97
C PRO A 6 -42.98 17.45 -52.83
N ALA A 7 -43.58 16.50 -53.54
CA ALA A 7 -42.94 15.63 -54.54
C ALA A 7 -41.63 14.93 -54.08
N CYS A 8 -41.71 14.13 -53.02
CA CYS A 8 -40.63 13.23 -52.61
C CYS A 8 -40.53 12.05 -53.61
N PRO A 9 -39.36 11.77 -54.23
CA PRO A 9 -39.19 10.61 -55.09
C PRO A 9 -39.27 9.29 -54.29
N GLU A 10 -39.49 8.18 -55.00
CA GLU A 10 -39.85 6.88 -54.40
C GLU A 10 -38.76 6.36 -53.44
N ASP A 11 -37.49 6.49 -53.81
CA ASP A 11 -36.35 6.02 -53.01
C ASP A 11 -36.22 6.81 -51.70
N GLU A 12 -36.28 8.15 -51.74
CA GLU A 12 -36.21 8.99 -50.55
C GLU A 12 -37.44 8.80 -49.65
N GLY A 13 -38.63 8.66 -50.26
CA GLY A 13 -39.87 8.40 -49.55
C GLY A 13 -39.87 7.05 -48.84
N ALA A 14 -39.33 6.02 -49.48
CA ALA A 14 -39.19 4.69 -48.89
C ALA A 14 -38.26 4.71 -47.67
N ILE A 15 -37.10 5.38 -47.77
CA ILE A 15 -36.16 5.50 -46.65
C ILE A 15 -36.80 6.26 -45.49
N LEU A 16 -37.41 7.42 -45.74
CA LEU A 16 -38.06 8.22 -44.69
C LEU A 16 -39.20 7.45 -44.00
N SER A 17 -39.96 6.64 -44.76
CA SER A 17 -41.01 5.79 -44.21
C SER A 17 -40.46 4.66 -43.34
N ASP A 18 -39.39 3.98 -43.78
CA ASP A 18 -38.73 2.93 -42.98
C ASP A 18 -38.17 3.50 -41.68
N MET A 19 -37.56 4.69 -41.74
CA MET A 19 -37.07 5.40 -40.56
C MET A 19 -38.20 5.70 -39.57
N CYS A 20 -39.34 6.20 -40.03
CA CYS A 20 -40.51 6.40 -39.17
C CYS A 20 -41.03 5.10 -38.56
N SER A 21 -41.09 4.03 -39.34
CA SER A 21 -41.56 2.71 -38.88
C SER A 21 -40.63 2.15 -37.79
N LYS A 22 -39.32 2.25 -37.98
CA LYS A 22 -38.33 1.85 -36.97
C LYS A 22 -38.50 2.60 -35.66
N ILE A 23 -38.58 3.93 -35.71
CA ILE A 23 -38.79 4.75 -34.50
C ILE A 23 -40.10 4.38 -33.80
N ALA A 24 -41.19 4.21 -34.56
CA ALA A 24 -42.50 3.88 -34.01
C ALA A 24 -42.57 2.48 -33.36
N SER A 25 -41.70 1.56 -33.80
CA SER A 25 -41.63 0.20 -33.26
C SER A 25 -40.91 0.08 -31.92
N LEU A 26 -40.18 1.14 -31.50
CA LEU A 26 -39.40 1.13 -30.27
C LEU A 26 -40.29 1.28 -29.04
N THR A 27 -40.03 0.44 -28.03
CA THR A 27 -40.74 0.50 -26.75
C THR A 27 -39.78 0.36 -25.58
N VAL A 28 -40.16 0.94 -24.43
CA VAL A 28 -39.35 0.86 -23.19
C VAL A 28 -39.14 -0.58 -22.74
N LYS A 29 -40.10 -1.47 -23.03
CA LYS A 29 -40.02 -2.89 -22.68
C LYS A 29 -38.78 -3.57 -23.28
N GLN A 30 -38.38 -3.19 -24.49
CA GLN A 30 -37.17 -3.76 -25.13
C GLN A 30 -35.90 -3.41 -24.36
N VAL A 31 -35.87 -2.24 -23.73
CA VAL A 31 -34.76 -1.81 -22.86
C VAL A 31 -34.77 -2.63 -21.56
N GLU A 32 -35.95 -2.83 -20.96
CA GLU A 32 -36.10 -3.66 -19.76
C GLU A 32 -35.70 -5.12 -20.01
N ASP A 33 -35.99 -5.63 -21.21
CA ASP A 33 -35.64 -6.98 -21.67
C ASP A 33 -34.16 -7.09 -22.13
N ASN A 34 -33.36 -6.02 -22.03
CA ASN A 34 -31.97 -5.93 -22.49
C ASN A 34 -31.77 -6.38 -23.96
N GLU A 35 -32.69 -5.99 -24.85
CA GLU A 35 -32.52 -6.22 -26.28
C GLU A 35 -31.31 -5.44 -26.83
N LEU A 36 -30.57 -6.07 -27.75
CA LEU A 36 -29.48 -5.41 -28.46
C LEU A 36 -30.04 -4.58 -29.61
N PHE A 37 -29.96 -3.26 -29.48
CA PHE A 37 -30.35 -2.33 -30.53
C PHE A 37 -29.24 -2.19 -31.59
N ASP A 38 -29.62 -2.00 -32.85
CA ASP A 38 -28.70 -1.69 -33.94
C ASP A 38 -29.33 -0.68 -34.91
N PHE A 39 -28.85 0.56 -34.84
CA PHE A 39 -29.27 1.67 -35.69
C PHE A 39 -28.19 2.06 -36.70
N ARG A 40 -27.17 1.23 -36.96
CA ARG A 40 -26.12 1.52 -37.95
C ARG A 40 -26.71 1.72 -39.35
N ALA A 41 -27.63 0.85 -39.75
CA ALA A 41 -28.35 0.97 -41.03
C ALA A 41 -29.17 2.27 -41.08
N PHE A 42 -29.90 2.59 -40.00
CA PHE A 42 -30.68 3.82 -39.90
C PHE A 42 -29.80 5.07 -40.05
N ARG A 43 -28.64 5.11 -39.39
CA ARG A 43 -27.68 6.21 -39.50
C ARG A 43 -27.09 6.33 -40.92
N LEU A 44 -26.78 5.20 -41.54
CA LEU A 44 -26.26 5.16 -42.90
C LEU A 44 -27.32 5.58 -43.93
N ASP A 45 -28.59 5.24 -43.71
CA ASP A 45 -29.71 5.66 -44.55
C ASP A 45 -29.93 7.18 -44.50
N TRP A 46 -29.77 7.80 -43.32
CA TRP A 46 -29.74 9.27 -43.24
C TRP A 46 -28.59 9.86 -44.06
N PHE A 47 -27.40 9.26 -43.98
CA PHE A 47 -26.26 9.71 -44.77
C PHE A 47 -26.53 9.56 -46.29
N ARG A 48 -27.14 8.46 -46.72
CA ARG A 48 -27.57 8.27 -48.12
C ARG A 48 -28.57 9.35 -48.54
N LEU A 49 -29.58 9.65 -47.71
CA LEU A 49 -30.54 10.72 -47.96
C LEU A 49 -29.86 12.07 -48.09
N GLN A 50 -28.92 12.41 -47.21
CA GLN A 50 -28.13 13.63 -47.34
C GLN A 50 -27.43 13.70 -48.69
N ALA A 51 -26.83 12.60 -49.17
CA ALA A 51 -26.18 12.55 -50.47
C ALA A 51 -27.19 12.75 -51.63
N TYR A 52 -28.34 12.07 -51.60
CA TYR A 52 -29.37 12.20 -52.64
C TYR A 52 -29.95 13.63 -52.72
N MET A 53 -30.15 14.24 -51.55
CA MET A 53 -30.79 15.56 -51.42
C MET A 53 -29.83 16.75 -51.52
N SER A 54 -28.51 16.51 -51.64
CA SER A 54 -27.50 17.59 -51.70
C SER A 54 -26.87 17.78 -53.09
N ILE A 55 -27.31 17.02 -54.10
CA ILE A 55 -26.82 17.15 -55.48
C ILE A 55 -27.55 18.31 -56.18
N ALA A 56 -26.85 19.07 -57.04
CA ALA A 56 -27.34 20.30 -57.67
C ALA A 56 -28.65 20.17 -58.50
N LYS A 57 -29.07 18.96 -58.87
CA LYS A 57 -30.31 18.68 -59.63
C LYS A 57 -31.21 17.66 -58.92
N CYS A 58 -31.20 17.63 -57.60
CA CYS A 58 -32.11 16.77 -56.83
C CYS A 58 -33.55 17.31 -56.88
N ASN A 59 -34.52 16.39 -56.84
CA ASN A 59 -35.94 16.74 -56.79
C ASN A 59 -36.35 17.31 -55.43
N MET A 60 -35.61 16.96 -54.38
CA MET A 60 -35.83 17.41 -53.01
C MET A 60 -34.49 17.89 -52.43
N ASN A 61 -34.32 19.22 -52.36
CA ASN A 61 -33.05 19.81 -51.93
C ASN A 61 -33.02 20.00 -50.41
N LEU A 62 -31.98 19.50 -49.76
CA LEU A 62 -31.77 19.65 -48.32
C LEU A 62 -31.53 21.13 -47.93
N ALA A 63 -30.95 21.93 -48.82
CA ALA A 63 -30.71 23.35 -48.60
C ALA A 63 -32.00 24.15 -48.40
N ASP A 64 -33.08 23.72 -49.06
CA ASP A 64 -34.43 24.31 -48.97
C ASP A 64 -35.23 23.72 -47.79
N ASN A 65 -34.79 22.58 -47.23
CA ASN A 65 -35.46 21.83 -46.17
C ASN A 65 -34.60 21.71 -44.90
N ARG A 66 -34.06 22.84 -44.42
CA ARG A 66 -33.13 22.87 -43.27
C ARG A 66 -33.72 22.34 -41.96
N GLU A 67 -35.03 22.53 -41.74
CA GLU A 67 -35.71 22.01 -40.55
C GLU A 67 -35.70 20.48 -40.51
N LEU A 68 -35.84 19.83 -41.68
CA LEU A 68 -35.73 18.38 -41.78
C LEU A 68 -34.32 17.91 -41.42
N ALA A 69 -33.29 18.59 -41.94
CA ALA A 69 -31.90 18.28 -41.62
C ALA A 69 -31.64 18.36 -40.11
N ALA A 70 -31.99 19.49 -39.48
CA ALA A 70 -31.80 19.69 -38.05
C ALA A 70 -32.60 18.68 -37.19
N PHE A 71 -33.83 18.36 -37.60
CA PHE A 71 -34.64 17.35 -36.94
C PHE A 71 -33.98 15.97 -37.03
N MET A 72 -33.55 15.57 -38.22
CA MET A 72 -32.92 14.27 -38.45
C MET A 72 -31.57 14.15 -37.74
N ASP A 73 -30.75 15.20 -37.70
CA ASP A 73 -29.49 15.18 -36.93
C ASP A 73 -29.74 14.97 -35.43
N THR A 74 -30.81 15.58 -34.90
CA THR A 74 -31.26 15.36 -33.51
C THR A 74 -31.72 13.91 -33.30
N VAL A 75 -32.49 13.35 -34.24
CA VAL A 75 -32.93 11.95 -34.19
C VAL A 75 -31.73 11.00 -34.25
N ILE A 76 -30.73 11.28 -35.08
CA ILE A 76 -29.52 10.48 -35.20
C ILE A 76 -28.73 10.49 -33.89
N PHE A 77 -28.59 11.65 -33.26
CA PHE A 77 -28.02 11.75 -31.93
C PHE A 77 -28.80 10.89 -30.92
N HIS A 78 -30.14 10.95 -30.92
CA HIS A 78 -30.95 10.07 -30.07
C HIS A 78 -30.70 8.59 -30.35
N THR A 79 -30.53 8.16 -31.61
CA THR A 79 -30.20 6.76 -31.91
C THR A 79 -28.86 6.35 -31.31
N LYS A 80 -27.83 7.21 -31.39
CA LYS A 80 -26.51 6.94 -30.79
C LYS A 80 -26.60 6.76 -29.27
N MET A 81 -27.54 7.45 -28.61
CA MET A 81 -27.78 7.30 -27.16
C MET A 81 -28.46 5.99 -26.77
N VAL A 82 -28.91 5.18 -27.74
CA VAL A 82 -29.51 3.86 -27.50
C VAL A 82 -28.52 2.73 -27.75
N ASP A 83 -27.83 2.73 -28.90
CA ASP A 83 -26.99 1.59 -29.34
C ASP A 83 -25.49 1.88 -29.43
N ASN A 84 -25.05 3.12 -29.21
CA ASN A 84 -23.70 3.57 -29.58
C ASN A 84 -22.97 4.36 -28.48
N LEU A 85 -23.34 4.15 -27.21
CA LEU A 85 -22.79 4.88 -26.07
C LEU A 85 -21.27 4.68 -25.91
N ASP A 86 -20.78 3.46 -26.09
CA ASP A 86 -19.35 3.15 -25.96
C ASP A 86 -18.51 3.87 -27.02
N GLU A 87 -18.94 3.82 -28.29
CA GLU A 87 -18.24 4.52 -29.37
C GLU A 87 -18.37 6.05 -29.21
N MET A 88 -19.47 6.57 -28.66
CA MET A 88 -19.60 7.99 -28.31
C MET A 88 -18.60 8.42 -27.24
N LEU A 89 -18.31 7.58 -26.24
CA LEU A 89 -17.27 7.85 -25.25
C LEU A 89 -15.89 7.91 -25.91
N VAL A 90 -15.59 6.98 -26.83
CA VAL A 90 -14.34 7.02 -27.61
C VAL A 90 -14.27 8.29 -28.47
N GLU A 91 -15.33 8.61 -29.23
CA GLU A 91 -15.38 9.78 -30.11
C GLU A 91 -15.15 11.11 -29.35
N THR A 92 -15.65 11.21 -28.11
CA THR A 92 -15.69 12.49 -27.37
C THR A 92 -14.66 12.61 -26.25
N SER A 93 -14.04 11.52 -25.80
CA SER A 93 -13.15 11.51 -24.63
C SER A 93 -11.93 10.59 -24.76
N ASP A 94 -11.65 10.06 -25.95
CA ASP A 94 -10.43 9.27 -26.15
C ASP A 94 -9.16 10.07 -25.86
N LEU A 95 -8.24 9.42 -25.16
CA LEU A 95 -6.96 9.95 -24.72
C LEU A 95 -5.81 9.01 -25.08
N SER A 96 -6.05 8.11 -26.05
CA SER A 96 -5.05 7.21 -26.64
C SER A 96 -3.81 7.96 -27.17
N ILE A 97 -3.94 9.26 -27.44
CA ILE A 97 -2.85 10.16 -27.83
C ILE A 97 -1.66 10.10 -26.87
N PHE A 98 -1.88 9.87 -25.56
CA PHE A 98 -0.81 9.72 -24.58
C PHE A 98 0.09 8.50 -24.81
N CYS A 99 -0.35 7.52 -25.60
CA CYS A 99 0.50 6.42 -26.06
C CYS A 99 1.70 6.95 -26.86
N PHE A 100 1.53 8.04 -27.60
CA PHE A 100 2.59 8.64 -28.43
C PHE A 100 3.36 9.74 -27.69
N TYR A 101 2.79 10.29 -26.62
CA TYR A 101 3.40 11.32 -25.76
C TYR A 101 3.78 10.79 -24.37
N SER A 102 4.36 9.60 -24.27
CA SER A 102 4.56 8.95 -22.96
C SER A 102 5.42 9.76 -22.01
N LYS A 103 6.45 10.47 -22.50
CA LYS A 103 7.29 11.29 -21.62
C LYS A 103 6.45 12.35 -20.90
N VAL A 104 5.60 13.07 -21.63
CA VAL A 104 4.71 14.08 -21.05
C VAL A 104 3.70 13.42 -20.10
N PHE A 105 3.22 12.23 -20.45
CA PHE A 105 2.27 11.48 -19.63
C PHE A 105 2.88 11.05 -18.28
N GLU A 106 4.11 10.53 -18.31
CA GLU A 106 4.89 10.16 -17.13
C GLU A 106 5.28 11.39 -16.29
N ASP A 107 5.75 12.47 -16.92
CA ASP A 107 6.08 13.72 -16.23
C ASP A 107 4.83 14.30 -15.51
N GLN A 108 3.66 14.25 -16.15
CA GLN A 108 2.40 14.69 -15.54
C GLN A 108 1.96 13.80 -14.38
N PHE A 109 2.19 12.49 -14.47
CA PHE A 109 1.93 11.56 -13.36
C PHE A 109 2.82 11.88 -12.16
N HIS A 110 4.12 12.09 -12.37
CA HIS A 110 5.04 12.42 -11.28
C HIS A 110 4.72 13.78 -10.65
N MET A 111 4.39 14.79 -11.45
CA MET A 111 3.89 16.06 -10.91
C MET A 111 2.62 15.85 -10.09
N CYS A 112 1.68 15.02 -10.55
CA CYS A 112 0.46 14.73 -9.82
C CYS A 112 0.76 14.13 -8.43
N LEU A 113 1.73 13.20 -8.36
CA LEU A 113 2.16 12.51 -7.14
C LEU A 113 2.86 13.44 -6.12
N GLU A 114 3.56 14.48 -6.60
CA GLU A 114 4.25 15.45 -5.75
C GLU A 114 3.31 16.43 -5.04
N PHE A 115 2.11 16.67 -5.59
CA PHE A 115 1.15 17.63 -5.04
C PHE A 115 -0.02 16.93 -4.35
N PRO A 116 -0.12 16.95 -3.00
CA PRO A 116 -1.15 16.20 -2.26
C PRO A 116 -2.60 16.49 -2.69
N ALA A 117 -2.91 17.72 -3.11
CA ALA A 117 -4.24 18.10 -3.59
C ALA A 117 -4.60 17.44 -4.93
N GLN A 118 -3.61 17.01 -5.71
CA GLN A 118 -3.78 16.32 -6.99
C GLN A 118 -3.75 14.79 -6.83
N ASN A 119 -3.11 14.25 -5.78
CA ASN A 119 -3.03 12.80 -5.50
C ASN A 119 -4.39 12.10 -5.58
N ARG A 120 -5.47 12.78 -5.22
CA ARG A 120 -6.84 12.27 -5.32
C ARG A 120 -7.20 11.75 -6.72
N TYR A 121 -6.67 12.40 -7.75
CA TYR A 121 -7.02 12.17 -9.16
C TYR A 121 -5.99 11.30 -9.89
N ILE A 122 -4.92 10.88 -9.21
CA ILE A 122 -3.81 10.18 -9.85
C ILE A 122 -4.20 8.83 -10.49
N VAL A 123 -5.31 8.22 -10.04
CA VAL A 123 -5.89 7.01 -10.66
C VAL A 123 -6.32 7.22 -12.12
N ALA A 124 -6.52 8.47 -12.55
CA ALA A 124 -6.82 8.79 -13.95
C ALA A 124 -5.73 8.29 -14.92
N PHE A 125 -4.45 8.32 -14.52
CA PHE A 125 -3.33 7.90 -15.37
C PHE A 125 -3.38 6.39 -15.69
N PRO A 126 -3.50 5.48 -14.70
CA PRO A 126 -3.81 4.07 -14.96
C PRO A 126 -5.07 3.85 -15.82
N LEU A 127 -6.15 4.61 -15.60
CA LEU A 127 -7.40 4.46 -16.35
C LEU A 127 -7.24 4.84 -17.83
N ILE A 128 -6.50 5.90 -18.13
CA ILE A 128 -6.19 6.34 -19.51
C ILE A 128 -5.45 5.26 -20.29
N CYS A 129 -4.70 4.37 -19.63
CA CYS A 129 -4.02 3.26 -20.33
C CYS A 129 -4.99 2.33 -21.06
N SER A 130 -6.26 2.26 -20.62
CA SER A 130 -7.32 1.50 -21.32
C SER A 130 -7.71 2.12 -22.67
N HIS A 131 -7.45 3.42 -22.87
CA HIS A 131 -7.76 4.13 -24.12
C HIS A 131 -6.79 3.76 -25.24
N PHE A 132 -5.60 3.23 -24.93
CA PHE A 132 -4.54 3.01 -25.92
C PHE A 132 -4.94 2.00 -27.01
N GLN A 133 -5.92 1.12 -26.77
CA GLN A 133 -6.43 0.23 -27.82
C GLN A 133 -7.19 0.99 -28.94
N SER A 134 -7.75 2.16 -28.62
CA SER A 134 -8.60 2.94 -29.53
C SER A 134 -7.83 3.60 -30.68
N CYS A 135 -6.51 3.79 -30.55
CA CYS A 135 -5.70 4.35 -31.63
C CYS A 135 -5.28 3.34 -32.70
N THR A 136 -5.62 2.05 -32.53
CA THR A 136 -5.26 1.01 -33.48
C THR A 136 -6.24 0.93 -34.65
N HIS A 137 -5.74 0.61 -35.84
CA HIS A 137 -6.57 0.47 -37.04
C HIS A 137 -6.35 -0.89 -37.70
N GLU A 138 -7.39 -1.47 -38.30
CA GLU A 138 -7.33 -2.80 -38.95
C GLU A 138 -6.35 -2.86 -40.14
N LEU A 139 -6.05 -1.70 -40.74
CA LEU A 139 -5.08 -1.57 -41.85
C LEU A 139 -3.61 -1.48 -41.38
N CYS A 140 -3.36 -1.36 -40.08
CA CYS A 140 -2.02 -1.36 -39.49
C CYS A 140 -1.98 -2.32 -38.29
N PRO A 141 -2.16 -3.64 -38.49
CA PRO A 141 -2.15 -4.60 -37.40
C PRO A 141 -0.77 -4.76 -36.74
N GLU A 142 0.31 -4.37 -37.42
CA GLU A 142 1.70 -4.54 -36.97
C GLU A 142 2.01 -3.74 -35.70
N GLU A 143 1.44 -2.55 -35.54
CA GLU A 143 1.66 -1.70 -34.37
C GLU A 143 0.81 -2.11 -33.15
N ARG A 144 -0.27 -2.87 -33.36
CA ARG A 144 -1.24 -3.24 -32.32
C ARG A 144 -0.59 -3.96 -31.15
N HIS A 145 0.37 -4.86 -31.42
CA HIS A 145 1.10 -5.57 -30.37
C HIS A 145 1.97 -4.63 -29.53
N HIS A 146 2.68 -3.72 -30.19
CA HIS A 146 3.57 -2.77 -29.52
C HIS A 146 2.79 -1.81 -28.60
N ILE A 147 1.65 -1.30 -29.09
CA ILE A 147 0.76 -0.42 -28.32
C ILE A 147 0.18 -1.17 -27.11
N ARG A 148 -0.18 -2.45 -27.27
CA ARG A 148 -0.62 -3.30 -26.16
C ARG A 148 0.45 -3.42 -25.09
N GLU A 149 1.65 -3.88 -25.44
CA GLU A 149 2.74 -4.04 -24.46
C GLU A 149 3.04 -2.74 -23.71
N ARG A 150 3.04 -1.62 -24.43
CA ARG A 150 3.23 -0.30 -23.83
C ARG A 150 2.14 0.03 -22.81
N SER A 151 0.87 -0.14 -23.16
CA SER A 151 -0.24 0.13 -22.24
C SER A 151 -0.16 -0.71 -20.96
N LEU A 152 0.22 -1.99 -21.07
CA LEU A 152 0.36 -2.90 -19.93
C LEU A 152 1.57 -2.55 -19.06
N SER A 153 2.69 -2.15 -19.68
CA SER A 153 3.87 -1.69 -18.95
C SER A 153 3.59 -0.40 -18.18
N VAL A 154 2.90 0.56 -18.80
CA VAL A 154 2.65 1.88 -18.22
C VAL A 154 1.61 1.81 -17.10
N VAL A 155 0.51 1.06 -17.27
CA VAL A 155 -0.47 0.88 -16.19
C VAL A 155 0.15 0.19 -14.97
N ASN A 156 0.98 -0.84 -15.19
CA ASN A 156 1.69 -1.51 -14.11
C ASN A 156 2.64 -0.57 -13.37
N MET A 157 3.39 0.26 -14.11
CA MET A 157 4.31 1.25 -13.53
C MET A 157 3.57 2.28 -12.69
N PHE A 158 2.46 2.85 -13.18
CA PHE A 158 1.70 3.83 -12.41
C PHE A 158 1.09 3.25 -11.12
N LEU A 159 0.50 2.05 -11.20
CA LEU A 159 -0.08 1.40 -10.01
C LEU A 159 1.00 1.04 -8.98
N ASP A 160 2.17 0.61 -9.44
CA ASP A 160 3.31 0.31 -8.58
C ASP A 160 3.87 1.56 -7.89
N GLU A 161 4.03 2.68 -8.61
CA GLU A 161 4.50 3.95 -8.04
C GLU A 161 3.47 4.56 -7.07
N MET A 162 2.17 4.50 -7.38
CA MET A 162 1.11 4.89 -6.43
C MET A 162 1.19 4.09 -5.12
N ALA A 163 1.33 2.77 -5.22
CA ALA A 163 1.44 1.90 -4.05
C ALA A 163 2.74 2.13 -3.26
N LYS A 164 3.87 2.34 -3.95
CA LYS A 164 5.15 2.67 -3.32
C LYS A 164 5.07 3.96 -2.52
N GLU A 165 4.42 4.99 -3.06
CA GLU A 165 4.30 6.27 -2.38
C GLU A 165 3.39 6.18 -1.15
N ALA A 166 2.24 5.51 -1.27
CA ALA A 166 1.39 5.22 -0.11
C ALA A 166 2.16 4.47 0.98
N LYS A 167 2.92 3.43 0.61
CA LYS A 167 3.80 2.69 1.52
C LYS A 167 4.88 3.58 2.14
N ASN A 168 5.45 4.54 1.41
CA ASN A 168 6.45 5.49 1.95
C ASN A 168 5.82 6.40 3.00
N ILE A 169 4.67 7.00 2.71
CA ILE A 169 3.92 7.86 3.64
C ILE A 169 3.56 7.08 4.91
N ILE A 170 3.02 5.86 4.76
CA ILE A 170 2.67 4.98 5.88
C ILE A 170 3.91 4.67 6.74
N THR A 171 5.06 4.40 6.11
CA THR A 171 6.31 4.16 6.85
C THR A 171 6.67 5.37 7.69
N THR A 172 6.66 6.57 7.13
CA THR A 172 7.02 7.79 7.87
C THR A 172 6.05 8.01 9.03
N ILE A 173 4.75 7.73 8.84
CA ILE A 173 3.76 7.77 9.93
C ILE A 173 4.10 6.74 11.01
N CYS A 174 4.46 5.51 10.64
CA CYS A 174 4.90 4.49 11.59
C CYS A 174 6.12 4.94 12.39
N ASP A 175 7.14 5.52 11.74
CA ASP A 175 8.36 6.00 12.40
C ASP A 175 8.04 7.12 13.41
N GLU A 176 7.21 8.09 13.04
CA GLU A 176 6.74 9.13 13.95
C GLU A 176 5.95 8.57 15.14
N GLN A 177 5.10 7.57 14.91
CA GLN A 177 4.33 6.89 15.96
C GLN A 177 5.21 6.04 16.89
N CYS A 178 6.22 5.36 16.34
CA CYS A 178 7.24 4.66 17.13
C CYS A 178 8.03 5.64 17.99
N ASN A 179 8.42 6.81 17.46
CA ASN A 179 9.08 7.86 18.23
C ASN A 179 8.20 8.42 19.36
N MET A 180 6.90 8.58 19.12
CA MET A 180 5.96 8.98 20.17
C MET A 180 5.77 7.89 21.22
N SER A 181 5.72 6.63 20.80
CA SER A 181 5.63 5.48 21.71
C SER A 181 6.89 5.30 22.56
N ASP A 182 8.07 5.53 22.00
CA ASP A 182 9.34 5.49 22.75
C ASP A 182 9.35 6.52 23.89
N LYS A 183 8.82 7.74 23.66
CA LYS A 183 8.72 8.79 24.70
C LYS A 183 7.85 8.40 25.90
N LEU A 184 7.03 7.35 25.77
CA LEU A 184 6.20 6.81 26.85
C LEU A 184 6.94 5.76 27.69
N LEU A 185 8.14 5.33 27.29
CA LEU A 185 8.89 4.32 28.01
C LEU A 185 9.40 4.85 29.38
N PRO A 186 9.48 3.98 30.41
CA PRO A 186 9.91 4.36 31.75
C PRO A 186 11.27 5.06 31.82
N LYS A 187 12.18 4.79 30.87
CA LYS A 187 13.51 5.41 30.80
C LYS A 187 13.46 6.94 30.77
N HIS A 188 12.42 7.52 30.17
CA HIS A 188 12.24 8.98 30.08
C HIS A 188 11.77 9.61 31.41
N CYS A 189 11.29 8.82 32.37
CA CYS A 189 10.90 9.31 33.69
C CYS A 189 12.09 9.55 34.63
N ALA A 190 13.29 9.04 34.33
CA ALA A 190 14.46 9.12 35.21
C ALA A 190 14.82 10.57 35.59
N LEU A 191 14.76 11.49 34.62
CA LEU A 191 15.00 12.92 34.85
C LEU A 191 13.97 13.54 35.81
N LEU A 192 12.70 13.17 35.68
CA LEU A 192 11.62 13.66 36.55
C LEU A 192 11.82 13.18 38.00
N ILE A 193 12.19 11.90 38.17
CA ILE A 193 12.47 11.32 39.49
C ILE A 193 13.68 12.02 40.13
N SER A 194 14.77 12.18 39.38
CA SER A 194 15.98 12.88 39.85
C SER A 194 15.68 14.32 40.28
N GLN A 195 14.85 15.05 39.54
CA GLN A 195 14.44 16.41 39.90
C GLN A 195 13.65 16.46 41.23
N VAL A 196 12.73 15.51 41.46
CA VAL A 196 11.95 15.45 42.70
C VAL A 196 12.82 15.06 43.91
N VAL A 197 13.73 14.08 43.73
CA VAL A 197 14.63 13.62 44.79
C VAL A 197 15.67 14.69 45.17
N ASN A 198 16.23 15.39 44.18
CA ASN A 198 17.23 16.44 44.41
C ASN A 198 16.63 17.75 44.94
N ARG A 199 15.37 18.07 44.61
CA ARG A 199 14.65 19.20 45.23
C ARG A 199 14.45 19.02 46.73
N LYS A 200 14.37 17.79 47.23
CA LYS A 200 14.34 17.51 48.69
C LYS A 200 15.70 17.73 49.37
N LYS A 201 16.80 17.91 48.62
CA LYS A 201 18.18 18.02 49.15
C LYS A 201 18.84 19.39 48.98
N LYS A 202 18.27 20.34 48.23
CA LYS A 202 18.86 21.69 48.04
C LYS A 202 17.84 22.81 48.20
N ASP A 203 18.02 23.59 49.26
CA ASP A 203 17.57 24.98 49.34
C ASP A 203 18.36 25.84 48.33
N LYS A 204 17.64 26.69 47.59
CA LYS A 204 18.14 27.82 46.78
C LYS A 204 19.22 27.51 45.73
N ASN A 205 18.80 27.14 44.51
CA ASN A 205 19.33 27.72 43.26
C ASN A 205 18.50 27.24 42.04
N LYS A 206 17.46 28.01 41.69
CA LYS A 206 16.69 27.85 40.44
C LYS A 206 17.41 28.62 39.32
N LYS A 207 18.32 27.99 38.59
CA LYS A 207 18.68 28.44 37.24
C LYS A 207 18.84 27.22 36.32
N ASN A 208 18.07 27.25 35.23
CA ASN A 208 18.01 26.31 34.12
C ASN A 208 17.46 24.91 34.45
N MET A 209 16.17 24.83 34.78
CA MET A 209 15.44 23.59 34.54
C MET A 209 15.10 23.52 33.06
N TYR A 210 15.71 22.58 32.34
CA TYR A 210 15.21 22.16 31.03
C TYR A 210 13.75 21.75 31.18
N GLU A 211 12.86 22.38 30.41
CA GLU A 211 11.45 22.06 30.40
C GLU A 211 11.25 20.72 29.70
N ILE A 212 10.89 19.69 30.47
CA ILE A 212 10.57 18.38 29.90
C ILE A 212 9.17 18.48 29.32
N HIS A 213 9.08 18.55 27.99
CA HIS A 213 7.81 18.47 27.29
C HIS A 213 7.14 17.13 27.59
N LYS A 214 5.92 17.18 28.13
CA LYS A 214 5.14 15.98 28.41
C LYS A 214 4.58 15.40 27.10
N PRO A 215 4.59 14.08 26.92
CA PRO A 215 3.85 13.44 25.83
C PRO A 215 2.38 13.90 25.82
N GLY A 216 1.84 14.15 24.62
CA GLY A 216 0.50 14.69 24.39
C GLY A 216 0.48 16.19 24.05
N ILE A 217 1.55 16.94 24.31
CA ILE A 217 1.64 18.36 23.90
C ILE A 217 1.63 18.49 22.38
N GLU A 218 2.27 17.55 21.67
CA GLU A 218 2.29 17.49 20.21
C GLU A 218 0.88 17.33 19.59
N SER A 219 -0.07 16.79 20.37
CA SER A 219 -1.47 16.64 19.95
C SER A 219 -2.35 17.84 20.31
N TYR A 220 -1.86 18.78 21.11
CA TYR A 220 -2.61 19.98 21.48
C TYR A 220 -2.60 21.01 20.35
N ARG A 221 -3.61 20.93 19.47
CA ARG A 221 -3.75 21.85 18.33
C ARG A 221 -4.42 23.16 18.73
N LYS A 222 -3.75 24.29 18.41
CA LYS A 222 -4.29 25.64 18.60
C LYS A 222 -5.03 26.17 17.37
N THR A 223 -4.47 25.96 16.19
CA THR A 223 -5.04 26.36 14.89
C THR A 223 -4.83 25.26 13.85
N ARG A 224 -5.68 25.22 12.80
CA ARG A 224 -5.52 24.32 11.65
C ARG A 224 -4.70 24.92 10.51
N GLU A 225 -4.37 26.20 10.60
CA GLU A 225 -3.51 26.90 9.63
C GLU A 225 -2.05 26.44 9.73
N GLU A 226 -1.62 26.05 10.93
CA GLU A 226 -0.30 25.48 11.18
C GLU A 226 -0.34 23.95 10.99
N LEU A 227 0.04 23.51 9.79
CA LEU A 227 0.11 22.08 9.47
C LEU A 227 1.39 21.45 10.02
N THR A 228 1.23 20.47 10.91
CA THR A 228 2.32 19.63 11.40
C THR A 228 2.80 18.65 10.31
N THR A 229 3.96 18.02 10.50
CA THR A 229 4.41 16.93 9.62
C THR A 229 3.37 15.81 9.53
N MET A 230 2.79 15.44 10.67
CA MET A 230 1.74 14.41 10.74
C MET A 230 0.48 14.82 9.98
N ASP A 231 0.09 16.10 10.00
CA ASP A 231 -1.03 16.59 9.19
C ASP A 231 -0.78 16.38 7.69
N LYS A 232 0.39 16.79 7.22
CA LYS A 232 0.75 16.66 5.80
C LYS A 232 0.77 15.20 5.36
N LEU A 233 1.33 14.31 6.18
CA LEU A 233 1.37 12.87 5.91
C LEU A 233 -0.05 12.26 5.87
N HIS A 234 -0.91 12.57 6.84
CA HIS A 234 -2.28 12.04 6.86
C HIS A 234 -3.13 12.58 5.72
N MET A 235 -2.97 13.85 5.35
CA MET A 235 -3.63 14.44 4.18
C MET A 235 -3.20 13.72 2.90
N ALA A 236 -1.89 13.58 2.68
CA ALA A 236 -1.36 12.89 1.50
C ALA A 236 -1.80 11.42 1.44
N LEU A 237 -1.76 10.71 2.57
CA LEU A 237 -2.22 9.33 2.66
C LEU A 237 -3.70 9.19 2.32
N THR A 238 -4.55 10.06 2.88
CA THR A 238 -6.01 9.99 2.65
C THR A 238 -6.36 10.20 1.18
N GLU A 239 -5.76 11.20 0.53
CA GLU A 239 -6.04 11.48 -0.89
C GLU A 239 -5.50 10.37 -1.81
N LEU A 240 -4.31 9.84 -1.53
CA LEU A 240 -3.75 8.75 -2.33
C LEU A 240 -4.48 7.42 -2.12
N CYS A 241 -4.88 7.10 -0.89
CA CYS A 241 -5.72 5.94 -0.59
C CYS A 241 -7.09 6.03 -1.25
N TYR A 242 -7.69 7.24 -1.32
CA TYR A 242 -8.91 7.45 -2.09
C TYR A 242 -8.71 7.06 -3.56
N ALA A 243 -7.60 7.49 -4.19
CA ALA A 243 -7.30 7.15 -5.57
C ALA A 243 -7.08 5.64 -5.78
N ILE A 244 -6.34 4.98 -4.88
CA ILE A 244 -6.11 3.53 -4.93
C ILE A 244 -7.42 2.74 -4.76
N ASN A 245 -8.35 3.23 -3.93
CA ASN A 245 -9.62 2.57 -3.66
C ASN A 245 -10.76 3.00 -4.61
N TYR A 246 -10.50 3.92 -5.55
CA TYR A 246 -11.52 4.53 -6.41
C TYR A 246 -12.25 3.49 -7.27
N CYS A 247 -11.50 2.53 -7.84
CA CYS A 247 -12.05 1.43 -8.62
C CYS A 247 -11.45 0.10 -8.14
N PRO A 248 -12.26 -0.98 -8.06
CA PRO A 248 -11.77 -2.27 -7.58
C PRO A 248 -10.80 -2.93 -8.57
N THR A 249 -11.00 -2.68 -9.87
CA THR A 249 -10.23 -3.24 -10.97
C THR A 249 -10.17 -2.26 -12.14
N ILE A 250 -9.07 -2.28 -12.88
CA ILE A 250 -8.86 -1.55 -14.12
C ILE A 250 -8.60 -2.57 -15.23
N ASN A 251 -9.39 -2.52 -16.30
CA ASN A 251 -9.22 -3.39 -17.46
C ASN A 251 -8.43 -2.64 -18.53
N VAL A 252 -7.29 -3.20 -18.94
CA VAL A 252 -6.45 -2.68 -20.02
C VAL A 252 -6.22 -3.83 -20.99
N TRP A 253 -6.84 -3.75 -22.16
CA TRP A 253 -7.01 -4.90 -23.06
C TRP A 253 -7.70 -6.07 -22.34
N GLU A 254 -7.20 -7.29 -22.53
CA GLU A 254 -7.72 -8.51 -21.89
C GLU A 254 -7.18 -8.72 -20.46
N TYR A 255 -6.45 -7.74 -19.91
CA TYR A 255 -5.79 -7.86 -18.61
C TYR A 255 -6.51 -7.02 -17.56
N THR A 256 -6.69 -7.60 -16.38
CA THR A 256 -7.32 -6.96 -15.22
C THR A 256 -6.26 -6.63 -14.17
N PHE A 257 -6.18 -5.37 -13.80
CA PHE A 257 -5.28 -4.85 -12.77
C PHE A 257 -6.09 -4.49 -11.51
N ALA A 258 -5.60 -4.84 -10.33
CA ALA A 258 -6.26 -4.53 -9.07
C ALA A 258 -5.38 -3.58 -8.23
N PRO A 259 -5.66 -2.26 -8.21
CA PRO A 259 -4.79 -1.27 -7.55
C PRO A 259 -4.47 -1.59 -6.08
N ARG A 260 -5.45 -2.11 -5.32
CA ARG A 260 -5.29 -2.48 -3.90
C ARG A 260 -4.26 -3.59 -3.67
N GLU A 261 -4.08 -4.50 -4.62
CA GLU A 261 -3.15 -5.64 -4.47
C GLU A 261 -1.69 -5.17 -4.52
N TYR A 262 -1.40 -4.13 -5.31
CA TYR A 262 -0.08 -3.49 -5.31
C TYR A 262 0.25 -2.93 -3.93
N LEU A 263 -0.68 -2.20 -3.31
CA LEU A 263 -0.49 -1.67 -1.96
C LEU A 263 -0.33 -2.78 -0.93
N HIS A 264 -1.16 -3.83 -0.99
CA HIS A 264 -1.07 -4.99 -0.11
C HIS A 264 0.34 -5.63 -0.15
N GLN A 265 0.85 -5.91 -1.35
CA GLN A 265 2.18 -6.51 -1.54
C GLN A 265 3.31 -5.60 -1.01
N HIS A 266 3.23 -4.29 -1.27
CA HIS A 266 4.20 -3.32 -0.76
C HIS A 266 4.19 -3.22 0.77
N LEU A 267 3.01 -3.26 1.38
CA LEU A 267 2.87 -3.22 2.85
C LEU A 267 3.43 -4.48 3.50
N GLU A 268 3.16 -5.66 2.95
CA GLU A 268 3.70 -6.92 3.45
C GLU A 268 5.23 -6.95 3.41
N SER A 269 5.82 -6.65 2.25
CA SER A 269 7.28 -6.59 2.09
C SER A 269 7.91 -5.52 2.99
N ARG A 270 7.25 -4.37 3.15
CA ARG A 270 7.76 -3.28 3.98
C ARG A 270 7.69 -3.63 5.45
N PHE A 271 6.59 -4.21 5.92
CA PHE A 271 6.40 -4.57 7.31
C PHE A 271 7.39 -5.66 7.72
N ALA A 272 7.57 -6.72 6.92
CA ALA A 272 8.56 -7.77 7.19
C ALA A 272 9.98 -7.21 7.33
N ARG A 273 10.40 -6.30 6.44
CA ARG A 273 11.71 -5.63 6.53
C ARG A 273 11.82 -4.69 7.73
N ALA A 274 10.75 -3.95 8.04
CA ALA A 274 10.73 -3.05 9.19
C ALA A 274 10.87 -3.82 10.51
N LEU A 275 10.22 -4.97 10.64
CA LEU A 275 10.32 -5.84 11.81
C LEU A 275 11.77 -6.21 12.13
N VAL A 276 12.53 -6.67 11.13
CA VAL A 276 13.96 -7.01 11.28
C VAL A 276 14.81 -5.75 11.48
N GLY A 277 14.53 -4.67 10.74
CA GLY A 277 15.23 -3.40 10.89
C GLY A 277 15.13 -2.83 12.31
N MET A 278 13.97 -2.94 12.96
CA MET A 278 13.75 -2.48 14.33
C MET A 278 14.49 -3.30 15.39
N VAL A 279 14.98 -4.51 15.06
CA VAL A 279 15.84 -5.30 15.96
C VAL A 279 17.18 -4.61 16.19
N MET A 280 17.64 -3.76 15.26
CA MET A 280 18.89 -3.00 15.36
C MET A 280 20.10 -3.89 15.69
N TYR A 281 20.12 -5.11 15.16
CA TYR A 281 21.21 -6.05 15.42
C TYR A 281 22.48 -5.63 14.67
N ASN A 282 23.57 -5.45 15.41
CA ASN A 282 24.89 -5.18 14.85
C ASN A 282 25.88 -6.27 15.30
N SER A 283 26.40 -7.04 14.35
CA SER A 283 27.35 -8.12 14.61
C SER A 283 28.67 -7.63 15.18
N ASP A 284 29.11 -6.43 14.79
CA ASP A 284 30.43 -5.89 15.14
C ASP A 284 30.45 -5.36 16.57
N THR A 285 29.38 -4.67 16.98
CA THR A 285 29.22 -4.12 18.34
C THR A 285 28.51 -5.10 19.29
N SER A 286 27.93 -6.18 18.77
CA SER A 286 27.05 -7.09 19.52
C SER A 286 25.86 -6.39 20.16
N GLU A 287 25.39 -5.31 19.53
CA GLU A 287 24.21 -4.55 19.96
C GLU A 287 22.94 -5.16 19.37
N ILE A 288 21.86 -5.13 20.16
CA ILE A 288 20.53 -5.54 19.75
C ILE A 288 19.52 -4.71 20.55
N ALA A 289 18.36 -4.41 19.96
CA ALA A 289 17.27 -3.75 20.66
C ALA A 289 16.77 -4.60 21.83
N LYS A 290 16.33 -3.95 22.91
CA LYS A 290 15.68 -4.65 24.02
C LYS A 290 14.33 -5.23 23.54
N PRO A 291 13.99 -6.48 23.91
CA PRO A 291 12.71 -7.07 23.55
C PRO A 291 11.50 -6.19 23.86
N SER A 292 11.47 -5.53 25.02
CA SER A 292 10.35 -4.65 25.41
C SER A 292 10.24 -3.40 24.54
N GLU A 293 11.36 -2.79 24.16
CA GLU A 293 11.39 -1.62 23.27
C GLU A 293 10.98 -1.99 21.86
N LEU A 294 11.49 -3.12 21.34
CA LEU A 294 11.09 -3.66 20.05
C LEU A 294 9.58 -3.98 20.04
N PHE A 295 9.08 -4.63 21.09
CA PHE A 295 7.65 -4.98 21.20
C PHE A 295 6.74 -3.74 21.16
N VAL A 296 7.13 -2.65 21.84
CA VAL A 296 6.37 -1.39 21.79
C VAL A 296 6.37 -0.80 20.38
N SER A 297 7.52 -0.79 19.70
CA SER A 297 7.63 -0.30 18.31
C SER A 297 6.82 -1.15 17.33
N VAL A 298 6.88 -2.48 17.43
CA VAL A 298 6.07 -3.40 16.61
C VAL A 298 4.59 -3.13 16.81
N ARG A 299 4.14 -2.99 18.06
CA ARG A 299 2.74 -2.69 18.37
C ARG A 299 2.30 -1.32 17.82
N SER A 300 3.16 -0.31 17.92
CA SER A 300 2.91 1.02 17.33
C SER A 300 2.75 0.93 15.82
N TYR A 301 3.66 0.19 15.15
CA TYR A 301 3.62 -0.04 13.70
C TYR A 301 2.32 -0.75 13.28
N MET A 302 1.94 -1.81 13.99
CA MET A 302 0.70 -2.55 13.74
C MET A 302 -0.53 -1.65 13.91
N ASN A 303 -0.57 -0.80 14.94
CA ASN A 303 -1.69 0.13 15.14
C ASN A 303 -1.85 1.06 13.93
N VAL A 304 -0.76 1.61 13.39
CA VAL A 304 -0.81 2.45 12.18
C VAL A 304 -1.29 1.66 10.99
N LEU A 305 -0.73 0.47 10.73
CA LEU A 305 -1.17 -0.37 9.61
C LEU A 305 -2.66 -0.72 9.70
N GLN A 306 -3.17 -0.98 10.91
CA GLN A 306 -4.59 -1.27 11.08
C GLN A 306 -5.48 -0.06 10.78
N THR A 307 -5.00 1.18 10.97
CA THR A 307 -5.76 2.36 10.54
C THR A 307 -5.87 2.49 9.02
N VAL A 308 -5.00 1.83 8.25
CA VAL A 308 -5.05 1.83 6.77
C VAL A 308 -6.35 1.21 6.25
N GLU A 309 -6.92 0.23 6.99
CA GLU A 309 -8.22 -0.40 6.66
C GLU A 309 -9.37 0.61 6.61
N ASN A 310 -9.26 1.75 7.29
CA ASN A 310 -10.27 2.80 7.24
C ASN A 310 -10.28 3.56 5.90
N TYR A 311 -9.20 3.49 5.13
CA TYR A 311 -9.03 4.23 3.88
C TYR A 311 -9.09 3.33 2.65
N VAL A 312 -8.59 2.10 2.74
CA VAL A 312 -8.55 1.14 1.63
C VAL A 312 -9.07 -0.21 2.12
N HIS A 313 -9.90 -0.86 1.31
CA HIS A 313 -10.42 -2.20 1.59
C HIS A 313 -9.35 -3.28 1.38
N ILE A 314 -8.36 -3.32 2.28
CA ILE A 314 -7.29 -4.32 2.34
C ILE A 314 -7.42 -5.09 3.64
N ASP A 315 -7.19 -6.40 3.59
CA ASP A 315 -7.09 -7.24 4.78
C ASP A 315 -5.68 -7.11 5.40
N ILE A 316 -5.55 -6.23 6.39
CA ILE A 316 -4.27 -6.03 7.11
C ILE A 316 -4.01 -7.19 8.07
N THR A 317 -5.05 -7.90 8.52
CA THR A 317 -4.90 -9.11 9.34
C THR A 317 -4.09 -10.17 8.60
N ARG A 318 -4.32 -10.35 7.30
CA ARG A 318 -3.51 -11.23 6.45
C ARG A 318 -2.05 -10.78 6.36
N VAL A 319 -1.80 -9.47 6.23
CA VAL A 319 -0.44 -8.90 6.24
C VAL A 319 0.28 -9.24 7.55
N PHE A 320 -0.39 -9.07 8.69
CA PHE A 320 0.17 -9.42 10.00
C PHE A 320 0.47 -10.91 10.12
N ASN A 321 -0.48 -11.76 9.74
CA ASN A 321 -0.31 -13.21 9.82
C ASN A 321 0.89 -13.69 9.01
N ASN A 322 1.05 -13.20 7.78
CA ASN A 322 2.17 -13.59 6.94
C ASN A 322 3.51 -13.10 7.51
N ALA A 323 3.62 -11.80 7.83
CA ALA A 323 4.88 -11.23 8.26
C ALA A 323 5.32 -11.72 9.66
N LEU A 324 4.42 -11.67 10.66
CA LEU A 324 4.76 -12.03 12.04
C LEU A 324 5.05 -13.52 12.19
N LEU A 325 4.27 -14.39 11.51
CA LEU A 325 4.50 -15.83 11.59
C LEU A 325 5.87 -16.20 11.02
N GLN A 326 6.28 -15.60 9.90
CA GLN A 326 7.62 -15.82 9.33
C GLN A 326 8.72 -15.42 10.31
N GLN A 327 8.54 -14.34 11.08
CA GLN A 327 9.54 -13.89 12.05
C GLN A 327 9.75 -14.85 13.25
N THR A 328 8.90 -15.86 13.40
CA THR A 328 9.05 -16.91 14.43
C THR A 328 9.94 -18.09 14.00
N GLN A 329 10.28 -18.17 12.72
CA GLN A 329 11.12 -19.24 12.13
C GLN A 329 12.60 -18.85 12.17
N GLU A 330 13.53 -19.74 11.79
CA GLU A 330 14.95 -19.39 11.70
C GLU A 330 15.25 -18.45 10.52
N LEU A 331 14.63 -18.71 9.38
CA LEU A 331 14.73 -17.93 8.15
C LEU A 331 13.33 -17.56 7.65
N ASP A 332 13.20 -16.41 7.01
CA ASP A 332 11.96 -15.99 6.35
C ASP A 332 11.79 -16.66 4.97
N SER A 333 10.73 -16.31 4.23
CA SER A 333 10.48 -16.87 2.90
C SER A 333 11.53 -16.50 1.84
N HIS A 334 12.36 -15.49 2.10
CA HIS A 334 13.44 -15.03 1.22
C HIS A 334 14.81 -15.57 1.63
N GLY A 335 14.90 -16.30 2.76
CA GLY A 335 16.13 -16.85 3.30
C GLY A 335 16.89 -15.88 4.22
N ASP A 336 16.26 -14.78 4.64
CA ASP A 336 16.86 -13.81 5.55
C ASP A 336 16.64 -14.20 7.03
N LYS A 337 17.57 -13.79 7.90
CA LYS A 337 17.47 -14.04 9.34
C LYS A 337 16.31 -13.27 9.95
N THR A 338 15.52 -13.97 10.76
CA THR A 338 14.36 -13.42 11.45
C THR A 338 14.68 -12.83 12.81
N ILE A 339 13.70 -12.16 13.43
CA ILE A 339 13.76 -11.75 14.85
C ILE A 339 14.14 -12.94 15.75
N ALA A 340 13.48 -14.09 15.58
CA ALA A 340 13.73 -15.27 16.40
C ALA A 340 15.18 -15.76 16.29
N ALA A 341 15.74 -15.80 15.08
CA ALA A 341 17.12 -16.22 14.86
C ALA A 341 18.12 -15.24 15.47
N LEU A 342 17.89 -13.93 15.29
CA LEU A 342 18.77 -12.87 15.80
C LEU A 342 18.83 -12.88 17.33
N TYR A 343 17.68 -12.93 18.02
CA TYR A 343 17.68 -13.03 19.48
C TYR A 343 18.25 -14.36 19.96
N THR A 344 17.92 -15.48 19.32
CA THR A 344 18.47 -16.80 19.70
C THR A 344 19.99 -16.83 19.62
N GLN A 345 20.54 -16.25 18.57
CA GLN A 345 21.98 -16.09 18.39
C GLN A 345 22.55 -15.16 19.47
N TRP A 346 21.94 -13.99 19.70
CA TRP A 346 22.46 -13.01 20.65
C TRP A 346 22.46 -13.52 22.10
N TYR A 347 21.38 -14.16 22.56
CA TYR A 347 21.31 -14.73 23.91
C TYR A 347 22.38 -15.82 24.11
N SER A 348 22.64 -16.65 23.09
CA SER A 348 23.60 -17.76 23.18
C SER A 348 25.06 -17.27 23.08
N ASP A 349 25.37 -16.50 22.04
CA ASP A 349 26.75 -16.14 21.69
C ASP A 349 27.28 -14.94 22.48
N VAL A 350 26.39 -14.06 22.94
CA VAL A 350 26.76 -12.80 23.60
C VAL A 350 26.43 -12.85 25.09
N LEU A 351 25.17 -13.05 25.47
CA LEU A 351 24.75 -13.00 26.88
C LEU A 351 25.31 -14.20 27.67
N LEU A 352 25.01 -15.43 27.27
CA LEU A 352 25.44 -16.63 28.00
C LEU A 352 26.95 -16.90 27.94
N ARG A 353 27.61 -16.46 26.86
CA ARG A 353 29.06 -16.49 26.78
C ARG A 353 29.72 -15.60 27.83
N ARG A 354 29.14 -14.43 28.12
CA ARG A 354 29.62 -13.51 29.17
C ARG A 354 29.28 -13.99 30.58
N VAL A 355 28.19 -14.74 30.75
CA VAL A 355 27.92 -15.49 31.98
C VAL A 355 29.04 -16.50 32.23
N SER A 356 29.40 -17.28 31.21
CA SER A 356 30.49 -18.27 31.31
C SER A 356 31.86 -17.63 31.58
N ALA A 357 32.08 -16.39 31.12
CA ALA A 357 33.29 -15.62 31.39
C ALA A 357 33.35 -15.02 32.81
N GLY A 358 32.28 -15.15 33.62
CA GLY A 358 32.22 -14.62 34.98
C GLY A 358 31.82 -13.15 35.09
N ASN A 359 31.45 -12.50 33.99
CA ASN A 359 31.07 -11.08 33.97
C ASN A 359 29.61 -10.83 34.36
N ILE A 360 28.78 -11.88 34.32
CA ILE A 360 27.33 -11.84 34.56
C ILE A 360 26.98 -13.04 35.44
N CYS A 361 26.09 -12.86 36.42
CA CYS A 361 25.54 -13.96 37.23
C CYS A 361 24.01 -13.94 37.27
N TYR A 362 23.40 -15.10 37.49
CA TYR A 362 21.98 -15.18 37.76
C TYR A 362 21.67 -14.80 39.22
N SER A 363 20.72 -13.88 39.42
CA SER A 363 20.25 -13.47 40.74
C SER A 363 18.84 -13.98 40.99
N SER A 364 18.68 -14.92 41.93
CA SER A 364 17.36 -15.45 42.31
C SER A 364 16.43 -14.40 42.91
N ASN A 365 16.98 -13.36 43.53
CA ASN A 365 16.20 -12.28 44.14
C ASN A 365 15.58 -11.36 43.08
N GLN A 366 16.32 -11.08 42.00
CA GLN A 366 15.85 -10.25 40.89
C GLN A 366 15.18 -11.07 39.78
N ARG A 367 15.35 -12.41 39.79
CA ARG A 367 14.89 -13.33 38.76
C ARG A 367 15.37 -12.92 37.36
N ALA A 368 16.62 -12.48 37.29
CA ALA A 368 17.28 -11.98 36.08
C ALA A 368 18.78 -12.29 36.14
N PHE A 369 19.44 -12.23 34.99
CA PHE A 369 20.90 -12.14 34.93
C PHE A 369 21.33 -10.70 35.22
N VAL A 370 22.35 -10.53 36.04
CA VAL A 370 22.84 -9.23 36.51
C VAL A 370 24.32 -9.13 36.20
N SER A 371 24.73 -7.96 35.69
CA SER A 371 26.12 -7.63 35.43
C SER A 371 26.93 -7.53 36.74
N LEU A 372 28.06 -8.25 36.81
CA LEU A 372 29.00 -8.21 37.95
C LEU A 372 30.17 -7.23 37.74
N SER A 373 30.48 -6.95 36.48
CA SER A 373 31.57 -6.06 36.05
C SER A 373 31.30 -4.61 36.47
N VAL A 374 32.36 -3.82 36.68
CA VAL A 374 32.25 -2.36 36.86
C VAL A 374 31.49 -1.76 35.65
N GLU A 375 30.60 -0.80 35.89
CA GLU A 375 29.84 -0.08 34.85
C GLU A 375 30.76 0.29 33.66
N GLY A 376 30.42 -0.17 32.46
CA GLY A 376 31.16 0.11 31.21
C GLY A 376 32.14 -0.96 30.73
N ALA A 377 32.39 -2.04 31.49
CA ALA A 377 33.25 -3.14 31.04
C ALA A 377 32.58 -4.07 30.00
N ILE A 378 31.25 -4.06 29.93
CA ILE A 378 30.44 -4.76 28.93
C ILE A 378 29.48 -3.75 28.28
N PRO A 379 29.21 -3.86 26.97
CA PRO A 379 28.44 -2.87 26.21
C PRO A 379 26.93 -2.84 26.55
N PHE A 380 26.45 -3.70 27.46
CA PHE A 380 25.05 -3.73 27.87
C PHE A 380 24.88 -4.19 29.33
N ASN A 381 23.72 -3.89 29.91
CA ASN A 381 23.29 -4.36 31.22
C ASN A 381 22.47 -5.64 31.06
N ALA A 382 22.89 -6.75 31.67
CA ALA A 382 22.25 -8.06 31.48
C ALA A 382 20.79 -8.09 31.99
N GLU A 383 20.50 -7.30 33.01
CA GLU A 383 19.18 -7.17 33.61
C GLU A 383 18.17 -6.55 32.64
N GLU A 384 18.62 -5.68 31.72
CA GLU A 384 17.77 -5.01 30.73
C GLU A 384 17.39 -5.92 29.53
N PHE A 385 17.81 -7.19 29.56
CA PHE A 385 17.51 -8.19 28.53
C PHE A 385 16.98 -9.51 29.09
N SER A 386 17.02 -9.71 30.40
CA SER A 386 16.75 -11.03 31.00
C SER A 386 15.79 -11.00 32.19
N ASP A 387 15.26 -9.82 32.54
CA ASP A 387 14.20 -9.74 33.53
C ASP A 387 12.89 -10.39 33.00
N ILE A 388 11.91 -10.49 33.90
CA ILE A 388 10.62 -11.11 33.58
C ILE A 388 9.87 -10.36 32.47
N ASN A 389 10.03 -9.04 32.38
CA ASN A 389 9.32 -8.23 31.39
C ASN A 389 9.92 -8.41 30.00
N GLU A 390 11.25 -8.43 29.91
CA GLU A 390 11.99 -8.66 28.67
C GLU A 390 11.76 -10.06 28.12
N LEU A 391 11.81 -11.09 28.97
CA LEU A 391 11.54 -12.47 28.52
C LEU A 391 10.08 -12.67 28.09
N ARG A 392 9.12 -11.94 28.71
CA ARG A 392 7.73 -11.92 28.25
C ARG A 392 7.59 -11.21 26.90
N ALA A 393 8.20 -10.04 26.75
CA ALA A 393 8.19 -9.31 25.48
C ALA A 393 8.82 -10.13 24.35
N LEU A 394 9.93 -10.82 24.63
CA LEU A 394 10.55 -11.75 23.70
C LEU A 394 9.59 -12.88 23.31
N ALA A 395 8.94 -13.52 24.29
CA ALA A 395 8.00 -14.60 24.04
C ALA A 395 6.78 -14.16 23.21
N GLU A 396 6.29 -12.93 23.39
CA GLU A 396 5.24 -12.35 22.56
C GLU A 396 5.71 -12.07 21.12
N LEU A 397 6.97 -11.64 20.95
CA LEU A 397 7.55 -11.35 19.63
C LEU A 397 7.82 -12.61 18.79
N ILE A 398 8.41 -13.64 19.39
CA ILE A 398 8.88 -14.83 18.67
C ILE A 398 7.94 -16.03 18.80
N GLY A 399 6.95 -15.93 19.69
CA GLY A 399 5.91 -16.93 19.90
C GLY A 399 6.42 -18.31 20.32
N PRO A 400 5.55 -19.33 20.31
CA PRO A 400 5.90 -20.70 20.69
C PRO A 400 7.01 -21.31 19.82
N TYR A 401 7.02 -21.01 18.51
CA TYR A 401 8.02 -21.56 17.58
C TYR A 401 9.42 -20.99 17.85
N GLY A 402 9.55 -19.68 18.00
CA GLY A 402 10.83 -19.06 18.31
C GLY A 402 11.33 -19.43 19.71
N MET A 403 10.44 -19.53 20.70
CA MET A 403 10.82 -19.98 22.05
C MET A 403 11.28 -21.43 22.06
N LYS A 404 10.66 -22.30 21.24
CA LYS A 404 11.12 -23.67 21.05
C LYS A 404 12.52 -23.69 20.42
N MET A 405 12.76 -22.89 19.38
CA MET A 405 14.08 -22.78 18.75
C MET A 405 15.16 -22.29 19.72
N LEU A 406 14.87 -21.26 20.52
CA LEU A 406 15.76 -20.80 21.58
C LEU A 406 16.07 -21.93 22.56
N ASN A 407 15.07 -22.68 23.01
CA ASN A 407 15.26 -23.81 23.91
C ASN A 407 16.08 -24.94 23.28
N GLU A 408 15.85 -25.29 22.01
CA GLU A 408 16.62 -26.31 21.30
C GLU A 408 18.10 -25.92 21.20
N ASN A 409 18.40 -24.64 20.93
CA ASN A 409 19.77 -24.13 20.92
C ASN A 409 20.42 -24.21 22.32
N LEU A 410 19.70 -23.82 23.37
CA LEU A 410 20.17 -23.95 24.75
C LEU A 410 20.44 -25.42 25.14
N MET A 411 19.54 -26.34 24.76
CA MET A 411 19.70 -27.77 25.01
C MET A 411 20.90 -28.35 24.28
N TRP A 412 21.19 -27.88 23.07
CA TRP A 412 22.38 -28.25 22.33
C TRP A 412 23.67 -27.85 23.09
N HIS A 413 23.72 -26.62 23.61
CA HIS A 413 24.85 -26.18 24.44
C HIS A 413 24.99 -27.00 25.74
N ILE A 414 23.88 -27.31 26.42
CA ILE A 414 23.88 -28.16 27.62
C ILE A 414 24.41 -29.56 27.29
N ALA A 415 23.95 -30.17 26.20
CA ALA A 415 24.39 -31.49 25.77
C ALA A 415 25.90 -31.52 25.52
N SER A 416 26.46 -30.48 24.90
CA SER A 416 27.90 -30.32 24.70
C SER A 416 28.66 -30.27 26.04
N GLN A 417 28.17 -29.51 27.02
CA GLN A 417 28.78 -29.46 28.36
C GLN A 417 28.70 -30.81 29.10
N VAL A 418 27.56 -31.51 29.01
CA VAL A 418 27.39 -32.84 29.60
C VAL A 418 28.37 -33.85 28.99
N GLN A 419 28.65 -33.77 27.69
CA GLN A 419 29.67 -34.61 27.06
C GLN A 419 31.07 -34.35 27.62
N GLN A 420 31.43 -33.10 27.89
CA GLN A 420 32.72 -32.77 28.53
C GLN A 420 32.78 -33.29 29.97
N LEU A 421 31.69 -33.14 30.73
CA LEU A 421 31.58 -33.71 32.10
C LEU A 421 31.73 -35.23 32.09
N LYS A 422 31.10 -35.94 31.13
CA LYS A 422 31.26 -37.39 30.99
C LYS A 422 32.72 -37.80 30.76
N LYS A 423 33.48 -37.04 29.98
CA LYS A 423 34.93 -37.28 29.78
C LYS A 423 35.71 -37.12 31.08
N LEU A 424 35.41 -36.08 31.87
CA LEU A 424 36.05 -35.87 33.18
C LEU A 424 35.73 -37.01 34.15
N VAL A 425 34.46 -37.42 34.25
CA VAL A 425 34.02 -38.53 35.09
C VAL A 425 34.66 -39.86 34.66
N ALA A 426 34.80 -40.09 33.35
CA ALA A 426 35.51 -41.27 32.85
C ALA A 426 37.01 -41.25 33.23
N GLY A 427 37.63 -40.08 33.25
CA GLY A 427 39.02 -39.89 33.68
C GLY A 427 39.24 -40.08 35.18
N THR A 428 38.25 -39.76 36.02
CA THR A 428 38.30 -39.92 37.49
C THR A 428 37.62 -41.18 38.01
N LYS A 429 37.26 -42.12 37.11
CA LYS A 429 36.48 -43.32 37.41
C LYS A 429 37.05 -44.18 38.55
N THR A 430 38.37 -44.23 38.71
CA THR A 430 39.04 -45.00 39.78
C THR A 430 38.85 -44.41 41.17
N PHE A 431 38.68 -43.09 41.29
CA PHE A 431 38.42 -42.41 42.57
C PHE A 431 36.93 -42.34 42.92
N LEU A 432 36.04 -42.37 41.92
CA LEU A 432 34.58 -42.30 42.13
C LEU A 432 33.94 -43.66 42.45
N LEU A 433 34.64 -44.78 42.22
CA LEU A 433 34.18 -46.14 42.49
C LEU A 433 34.70 -46.73 43.81
N HIS A 434 35.59 -46.01 44.50
CA HIS A 434 35.95 -46.24 45.90
C HIS A 434 35.15 -45.29 46.78
#